data_AF-A0A7S0TAJ0-F1
#
_entry.id   AF-A0A7S0TAJ0-F1
#
_cell.length_a   1.000
_cell.length_b   1.000
_cell.length_c   1.000
_cell.angle_alpha   90.00
_cell.angle_beta   90.00
_cell.angle_gamma   90.00
#
_symmetry.space_group_name_H-M   'P 1'
#
loop_
_entity.id
_entity.type
_entity.pdbx_description
1 polymer ?
#
loop_
_entity_poly.entity_id
_entity_poly.type
_entity_poly.pdbx_seq_one_letter_code
_entity_poly.pdbx_strand_id
1 'polypeptide(L)'
;DPRCRFRRVLSDGRRAARSSVVMDAAWRDLIEKKAEVTEDLVSTRRELFGRAEASAAELKGAAAQVEVDVVVAGAGFMALYYLGVEMVLSAAGVKIVRVAGASSGAMMPMELRVLGSERVVDLYLAYGRLQDASPRSFLASAWRADRHWKMWADALFRDEAARLAVDGTVTASVTRLTWRGFANALYSRYPTLELARAVYYATGTGLTWCDGYYCTDGGVTDGAPRFADALRPQLIVRSTRCGLSTDKVARFGEADVAAFIRLGQDDAQAFLRTRLVSPRDPALPFVNDSGSLTIIWPGDEPTTA
;
A
#
# COMPACT_ATOMS: atom_id res chain seq x y z
N ASP A 1 46.67 11.16 -1.66
CA ASP A 1 46.33 12.60 -1.55
C ASP A 1 44.89 12.80 -1.05
N PRO A 2 44.70 13.26 0.20
CA PRO A 2 43.37 13.55 0.76
C PRO A 2 42.59 14.64 0.01
N ARG A 3 43.26 15.51 -0.77
CA ARG A 3 42.60 16.55 -1.60
C ARG A 3 41.91 15.96 -2.83
N CYS A 4 42.38 14.83 -3.35
CA CYS A 4 41.71 14.08 -4.43
C CYS A 4 40.42 13.38 -3.97
N ARG A 5 40.36 12.91 -2.71
CA ARG A 5 39.12 12.32 -2.16
C ARG A 5 38.02 13.36 -1.98
N PHE A 6 38.37 14.57 -1.55
CA PHE A 6 37.39 15.64 -1.30
C PHE A 6 36.74 16.17 -2.59
N ARG A 7 37.50 16.32 -3.68
CA ARG A 7 36.95 16.74 -4.98
C ARG A 7 35.99 15.71 -5.58
N ARG A 8 36.26 14.41 -5.41
CA ARG A 8 35.38 13.33 -5.86
C ARG A 8 34.04 13.32 -5.11
N VAL A 9 34.07 13.50 -3.79
CA VAL A 9 32.85 13.61 -2.96
C VAL A 9 31.98 14.80 -3.37
N LEU A 10 32.57 15.96 -3.65
CA LEU A 10 31.83 17.14 -4.11
C LEU A 10 31.26 16.97 -5.53
N SER A 11 31.98 16.31 -6.44
CA SER A 11 31.47 16.03 -7.79
C SER A 11 30.33 15.01 -7.78
N ASP A 12 30.42 14.00 -6.92
CA ASP A 12 29.41 12.95 -6.77
C ASP A 12 28.16 13.52 -6.08
N GLY A 13 28.35 14.39 -5.06
CA GLY A 13 27.27 15.14 -4.44
C GLY A 13 26.52 16.06 -5.41
N ARG A 14 27.22 16.76 -6.31
CA ARG A 14 26.57 17.60 -7.35
C ARG A 14 25.79 16.78 -8.37
N ARG A 15 26.27 15.60 -8.79
CA ARG A 15 25.53 14.69 -9.68
C ARG A 15 24.31 14.09 -8.98
N ALA A 16 24.44 13.71 -7.70
CA ALA A 16 23.34 13.22 -6.89
C ALA A 16 22.25 14.29 -6.68
N ALA A 17 22.64 15.55 -6.42
CA ALA A 17 21.70 16.67 -6.31
C ALA A 17 20.96 16.92 -7.64
N ARG A 18 21.70 16.99 -8.77
CA ARG A 18 21.09 17.17 -10.10
C ARG A 18 20.12 16.05 -10.47
N SER A 19 20.51 14.79 -10.24
CA SER A 19 19.61 13.65 -10.48
C SER A 19 18.39 13.64 -9.56
N SER A 20 18.44 14.27 -8.38
CA SER A 20 17.26 14.38 -7.51
C SER A 20 16.26 15.37 -8.06
N VAL A 21 16.74 16.55 -8.49
CA VAL A 21 15.90 17.60 -9.08
C VAL A 21 15.21 17.12 -10.37
N VAL A 22 15.94 16.41 -11.23
CA VAL A 22 15.38 15.83 -12.46
C VAL A 22 14.27 14.83 -12.14
N MET A 23 14.48 13.96 -11.15
CA MET A 23 13.47 12.98 -10.72
C MET A 23 12.25 13.63 -10.10
N ASP A 24 12.43 14.64 -9.24
CA ASP A 24 11.32 15.38 -8.64
C ASP A 24 10.48 16.06 -9.73
N ALA A 25 11.12 16.65 -10.74
CA ALA A 25 10.46 17.31 -11.86
C ALA A 25 9.70 16.30 -12.73
N ALA A 26 10.32 15.16 -13.07
CA ALA A 26 9.66 14.10 -13.81
C ALA A 26 8.48 13.50 -13.05
N TRP A 27 8.61 13.31 -11.73
CA TRP A 27 7.51 12.85 -10.88
C TRP A 27 6.37 13.85 -10.83
N ARG A 28 6.68 15.14 -10.67
CA ARG A 28 5.66 16.20 -10.74
C ARG A 28 4.94 16.22 -12.08
N ASP A 29 5.69 16.09 -13.17
CA ASP A 29 5.13 16.07 -14.52
C ASP A 29 4.19 14.87 -14.71
N LEU A 30 4.58 13.69 -14.22
CA LEU A 30 3.71 12.51 -14.20
C LEU A 30 2.43 12.74 -13.38
N ILE A 31 2.53 13.38 -12.22
CA ILE A 31 1.34 13.71 -11.41
C ILE A 31 0.42 14.69 -12.13
N GLU A 32 0.97 15.81 -12.61
CA GLU A 32 0.20 16.93 -13.20
C GLU A 32 -0.41 16.57 -14.55
N LYS A 33 0.32 15.83 -15.39
CA LYS A 33 -0.18 15.33 -16.68
C LYS A 33 -1.00 14.05 -16.55
N LYS A 34 -1.25 13.58 -15.33
CA LYS A 34 -1.97 12.33 -15.03
C LYS A 34 -1.37 11.10 -15.71
N ALA A 35 -0.03 11.03 -15.75
CA ALA A 35 0.80 10.04 -16.41
C ALA A 35 0.37 9.78 -17.86
N GLU A 36 1.17 10.18 -18.84
CA GLU A 36 0.93 9.75 -20.21
C GLU A 36 0.97 8.22 -20.25
N VAL A 37 -0.22 7.61 -20.36
CA VAL A 37 -0.37 6.16 -20.33
C VAL A 37 0.15 5.63 -21.66
N THR A 38 1.41 5.22 -21.67
CA THR A 38 2.02 4.61 -22.85
C THR A 38 1.33 3.28 -23.17
N GLU A 39 1.32 2.86 -24.43
CA GLU A 39 0.68 1.60 -24.85
C GLU A 39 1.18 0.38 -24.06
N ASP A 40 2.46 0.37 -23.67
CA ASP A 40 3.06 -0.65 -22.82
C ASP A 40 2.41 -0.72 -21.43
N LEU A 41 2.20 0.44 -20.78
CA LEU A 41 1.50 0.51 -19.51
C LEU A 41 0.06 0.02 -19.64
N VAL A 42 -0.64 0.41 -20.71
CA VAL A 42 -2.00 -0.08 -21.01
C VAL A 42 -2.01 -1.61 -21.17
N SER A 43 -1.03 -2.16 -21.89
CA SER A 43 -0.90 -3.60 -22.13
C SER A 43 -0.67 -4.36 -20.81
N THR A 44 0.27 -3.90 -19.99
CA THR A 44 0.56 -4.50 -18.69
C THR A 44 -0.65 -4.41 -17.76
N ARG A 45 -1.31 -3.25 -17.70
CA ARG A 45 -2.56 -3.10 -16.93
C ARG A 45 -3.63 -4.09 -17.40
N ARG A 46 -3.88 -4.17 -18.70
CA ARG A 46 -4.88 -5.09 -19.28
C ARG A 46 -4.58 -6.54 -18.92
N GLU A 47 -3.30 -6.94 -18.96
CA GLU A 47 -2.87 -8.28 -18.55
C GLU A 47 -3.16 -8.54 -17.06
N LEU A 48 -2.79 -7.61 -16.18
CA LEU A 48 -3.03 -7.75 -14.73
C LEU A 48 -4.53 -7.85 -14.41
N PHE A 49 -5.38 -7.03 -15.02
CA PHE A 49 -6.84 -7.11 -14.81
C PHE A 49 -7.44 -8.39 -15.40
N GLY A 50 -7.04 -8.76 -16.62
CA GLY A 50 -7.50 -10.01 -17.24
C GLY A 50 -7.11 -11.25 -16.45
N ARG A 51 -5.93 -11.25 -15.81
CA ARG A 51 -5.53 -12.31 -14.86
C ARG A 51 -6.45 -12.37 -13.65
N ALA A 52 -6.73 -11.24 -13.01
CA ALA A 52 -7.59 -11.20 -11.84
C ALA A 52 -9.01 -11.71 -12.16
N GLU A 53 -9.56 -11.31 -13.31
CA GLU A 53 -10.84 -11.82 -13.81
C GLU A 53 -10.82 -13.33 -14.09
N ALA A 54 -9.75 -13.84 -14.69
CA ALA A 54 -9.57 -15.27 -14.94
C ALA A 54 -9.49 -16.06 -13.62
N SER A 55 -8.69 -15.61 -12.66
CA SER A 55 -8.59 -16.22 -11.32
C SER A 55 -9.93 -16.22 -10.59
N ALA A 56 -10.71 -15.14 -10.72
CA ALA A 56 -12.05 -15.03 -10.15
C ALA A 56 -13.09 -15.92 -10.85
N ALA A 57 -13.00 -16.07 -12.18
CA ALA A 57 -13.95 -16.86 -12.95
C ALA A 57 -13.96 -18.35 -12.56
N GLU A 58 -12.81 -18.88 -12.13
CA GLU A 58 -12.67 -20.25 -11.63
C GLU A 58 -13.32 -20.45 -10.25
N LEU A 59 -13.65 -19.37 -9.55
CA LEU A 59 -14.20 -19.38 -8.18
C LEU A 59 -15.71 -19.14 -8.15
N LYS A 60 -16.37 -19.06 -9.32
CA LYS A 60 -17.78 -18.65 -9.45
C LYS A 60 -18.71 -19.50 -8.58
N GLY A 61 -19.53 -18.80 -7.78
CA GLY A 61 -20.63 -19.33 -6.98
C GLY A 61 -20.40 -19.30 -5.47
N ALA A 62 -19.17 -19.54 -4.99
CA ALA A 62 -18.89 -19.66 -3.55
C ALA A 62 -18.40 -18.37 -2.89
N ALA A 63 -17.64 -17.52 -3.60
CA ALA A 63 -17.01 -16.33 -3.03
C ALA A 63 -17.89 -15.06 -3.02
N ALA A 64 -18.89 -14.98 -3.91
CA ALA A 64 -19.65 -13.75 -4.18
C ALA A 64 -20.59 -13.29 -3.03
N GLN A 65 -20.68 -14.04 -1.93
CA GLN A 65 -21.53 -13.71 -0.77
C GLN A 65 -20.73 -13.38 0.50
N VAL A 66 -19.40 -13.30 0.40
CA VAL A 66 -18.55 -13.12 1.57
C VAL A 66 -18.28 -11.63 1.79
N GLU A 67 -18.67 -11.13 2.96
CA GLU A 67 -18.24 -9.83 3.46
C GLU A 67 -16.99 -10.01 4.34
N VAL A 68 -15.98 -9.18 4.12
CA VAL A 68 -14.70 -9.27 4.85
C VAL A 68 -14.21 -7.88 5.22
N ASP A 69 -13.62 -7.76 6.41
CA ASP A 69 -12.77 -6.63 6.75
C ASP A 69 -11.32 -6.98 6.42
N VAL A 70 -10.56 -6.07 5.84
CA VAL A 70 -9.17 -6.33 5.43
C VAL A 70 -8.22 -5.54 6.33
N VAL A 71 -7.15 -6.18 6.80
CA VAL A 71 -6.07 -5.53 7.54
C VAL A 71 -4.80 -5.63 6.72
N VAL A 72 -4.27 -4.50 6.25
CA VAL A 72 -3.07 -4.46 5.41
C VAL A 72 -1.90 -3.96 6.23
N ALA A 73 -0.93 -4.85 6.47
CA ALA A 73 0.26 -4.50 7.23
C ALA A 73 1.18 -3.54 6.44
N GLY A 74 1.87 -2.66 7.16
CA GLY A 74 2.86 -1.77 6.56
C GLY A 74 4.07 -2.52 5.99
N ALA A 75 4.45 -2.21 4.74
CA ALA A 75 5.52 -2.95 4.06
C ALA A 75 6.27 -2.14 2.97
N GLY A 76 6.19 -0.80 3.01
CA GLY A 76 6.67 0.05 1.92
C GLY A 76 6.07 -0.36 0.56
N PHE A 77 6.88 -0.42 -0.49
CA PHE A 77 6.38 -0.74 -1.84
C PHE A 77 5.90 -2.18 -2.04
N MET A 78 6.18 -3.07 -1.09
CA MET A 78 5.58 -4.40 -1.10
C MET A 78 4.05 -4.35 -0.90
N ALA A 79 3.46 -3.21 -0.55
CA ALA A 79 2.01 -3.01 -0.54
C ALA A 79 1.36 -3.24 -1.93
N LEU A 80 2.12 -3.23 -3.03
CA LEU A 80 1.62 -3.64 -4.35
C LEU A 80 1.18 -5.11 -4.41
N TYR A 81 1.68 -5.95 -3.50
CA TYR A 81 1.14 -7.29 -3.29
C TYR A 81 -0.34 -7.24 -2.88
N TYR A 82 -0.72 -6.32 -1.98
CA TYR A 82 -2.12 -6.15 -1.59
C TYR A 82 -2.99 -5.69 -2.76
N LEU A 83 -2.48 -4.86 -3.66
CA LEU A 83 -3.21 -4.46 -4.87
C LEU A 83 -3.61 -5.69 -5.70
N GLY A 84 -2.71 -6.66 -5.88
CA GLY A 84 -3.05 -7.92 -6.53
C GLY A 84 -4.12 -8.74 -5.80
N VAL A 85 -4.04 -8.80 -4.46
CA VAL A 85 -5.05 -9.45 -3.63
C VAL A 85 -6.42 -8.79 -3.81
N GLU A 86 -6.48 -7.45 -3.71
CA GLU A 86 -7.71 -6.67 -3.88
C GLU A 86 -8.35 -6.91 -5.25
N MET A 87 -7.55 -6.90 -6.33
CA MET A 87 -8.05 -7.15 -7.68
C MET A 87 -8.77 -8.51 -7.79
N VAL A 88 -8.21 -9.58 -7.23
CA VAL A 88 -8.85 -10.91 -7.26
C VAL A 88 -10.09 -10.97 -6.38
N LEU A 89 -10.03 -10.41 -5.16
CA LEU A 89 -11.18 -10.37 -4.25
C LEU A 89 -12.36 -9.63 -4.89
N SER A 90 -12.10 -8.44 -5.45
CA SER A 90 -13.10 -7.63 -6.13
C SER A 90 -13.66 -8.33 -7.36
N ALA A 91 -12.81 -8.92 -8.22
CA ALA A 91 -13.26 -9.69 -9.38
C ALA A 91 -14.08 -10.93 -9.01
N ALA A 92 -13.79 -11.56 -7.86
CA ALA A 92 -14.54 -12.69 -7.32
C ALA A 92 -15.86 -12.29 -6.63
N GLY A 93 -16.16 -11.00 -6.53
CA GLY A 93 -17.35 -10.48 -5.89
C GLY A 93 -17.31 -10.52 -4.36
N VAL A 94 -16.12 -10.65 -3.76
CA VAL A 94 -15.96 -10.53 -2.31
C VAL A 94 -16.17 -9.07 -1.92
N LYS A 95 -17.05 -8.83 -0.96
CA LYS A 95 -17.36 -7.47 -0.50
C LYS A 95 -16.40 -7.06 0.62
N ILE A 96 -15.41 -6.26 0.28
CA ILE A 96 -14.52 -5.60 1.25
C ILE A 96 -15.30 -4.47 1.92
N VAL A 97 -15.60 -4.60 3.21
CA VAL A 97 -16.45 -3.65 3.94
C VAL A 97 -15.64 -2.54 4.59
N ARG A 98 -14.53 -2.89 5.24
CA ARG A 98 -13.57 -1.94 5.79
C ARG A 98 -12.17 -2.43 5.52
N VAL A 99 -11.24 -1.49 5.45
CA VAL A 99 -9.81 -1.75 5.36
C VAL A 99 -9.11 -0.98 6.47
N ALA A 100 -8.23 -1.61 7.21
CA ALA A 100 -7.35 -0.96 8.17
C ALA A 100 -5.90 -1.20 7.78
N GLY A 101 -5.02 -0.24 8.04
CA GLY A 101 -3.61 -0.42 7.75
C GLY A 101 -2.71 0.59 8.43
N ALA A 102 -1.40 0.37 8.31
CA ALA A 102 -0.36 1.30 8.72
C ALA A 102 0.66 1.44 7.59
N SER A 103 1.44 2.52 7.58
CA SER A 103 2.40 2.79 6.52
C SER A 103 1.75 2.75 5.12
N SER A 104 2.47 2.20 4.15
CA SER A 104 1.94 1.85 2.83
C SER A 104 0.70 0.95 2.84
N GLY A 105 0.47 0.18 3.91
CA GLY A 105 -0.74 -0.60 4.10
C GLY A 105 -1.99 0.25 4.37
N ALA A 106 -1.82 1.48 4.86
CA ALA A 106 -2.90 2.48 4.88
C ALA A 106 -2.94 3.29 3.58
N MET A 107 -1.78 3.67 3.02
CA MET A 107 -1.72 4.46 1.78
C MET A 107 -2.44 3.78 0.63
N MET A 108 -2.13 2.50 0.37
CA MET A 108 -2.65 1.79 -0.80
C MET A 108 -4.20 1.71 -0.80
N PRO A 109 -4.89 1.32 0.29
CA PRO A 109 -6.36 1.43 0.37
C PRO A 109 -6.90 2.85 0.20
N MET A 110 -6.22 3.88 0.73
CA MET A 110 -6.65 5.27 0.52
C MET A 110 -6.57 5.65 -0.96
N GLU A 111 -5.47 5.30 -1.64
CA GLU A 111 -5.28 5.53 -3.08
C GLU A 111 -6.33 4.80 -3.92
N LEU A 112 -6.54 3.50 -3.63
CA LEU A 112 -7.56 2.68 -4.28
C LEU A 112 -8.95 3.30 -4.15
N ARG A 113 -9.30 3.80 -2.96
CA ARG A 113 -10.60 4.38 -2.70
C ARG A 113 -10.84 5.69 -3.47
N VAL A 114 -9.80 6.50 -3.64
CA VAL A 114 -9.88 7.79 -4.34
C VAL A 114 -9.87 7.60 -5.85
N LEU A 115 -8.90 6.82 -6.35
CA LEU A 115 -8.57 6.75 -7.76
C LEU A 115 -9.21 5.57 -8.50
N GLY A 116 -9.50 4.49 -7.79
CA GLY A 116 -9.79 3.18 -8.37
C GLY A 116 -8.53 2.41 -8.79
N SER A 117 -8.64 1.09 -8.87
CA SER A 117 -7.49 0.19 -9.06
C SER A 117 -6.74 0.43 -10.37
N GLU A 118 -7.40 0.79 -11.47
CA GLU A 118 -6.73 1.04 -12.76
C GLU A 118 -5.72 2.18 -12.69
N ARG A 119 -6.14 3.33 -12.13
CA ARG A 119 -5.28 4.51 -11.99
C ARG A 119 -4.15 4.28 -10.99
N VAL A 120 -4.39 3.48 -9.95
CA VAL A 120 -3.34 3.07 -9.02
C VAL A 120 -2.30 2.20 -9.74
N VAL A 121 -2.72 1.22 -10.53
CA VAL A 121 -1.79 0.40 -11.33
C VAL A 121 -0.94 1.28 -12.26
N ASP A 122 -1.56 2.19 -13.02
CA ASP A 122 -0.83 3.10 -13.91
C ASP A 122 0.19 3.96 -13.17
N LEU A 123 -0.22 4.53 -12.03
CA LEU A 123 0.63 5.37 -11.18
C LEU A 123 1.90 4.61 -10.75
N TYR A 124 1.75 3.41 -10.22
CA TYR A 124 2.87 2.65 -9.71
C TYR A 124 3.75 2.09 -10.84
N LEU A 125 3.19 1.68 -11.98
CA LEU A 125 4.00 1.28 -13.14
C LEU A 125 4.84 2.47 -13.66
N ALA A 126 4.22 3.65 -13.83
CA ALA A 126 4.92 4.86 -14.24
C ALA A 126 6.01 5.27 -13.23
N TYR A 127 5.72 5.15 -11.93
CA TYR A 127 6.69 5.44 -10.89
C TYR A 127 7.83 4.42 -10.84
N GLY A 128 7.55 3.14 -11.08
CA GLY A 128 8.54 2.07 -11.22
C GLY A 128 9.50 2.34 -12.37
N ARG A 129 8.97 2.72 -13.54
CA ARG A 129 9.78 3.12 -14.71
C ARG A 129 10.69 4.30 -14.39
N LEU A 130 10.17 5.27 -13.65
CA LEU A 130 10.94 6.42 -13.18
C LEU A 130 12.07 5.99 -12.22
N GLN A 131 11.82 5.04 -11.31
CA GLN A 131 12.86 4.50 -10.42
C GLN A 131 13.95 3.73 -11.17
N ASP A 132 13.60 2.94 -12.17
CA ASP A 132 14.55 2.22 -13.01
C ASP A 132 15.52 3.17 -13.75
N ALA A 133 15.03 4.34 -14.15
CA ALA A 133 15.86 5.39 -14.77
C ALA A 133 16.81 6.10 -13.77
N SER A 134 16.63 5.94 -12.45
CA SER A 134 17.46 6.61 -11.44
C SER A 134 17.73 5.73 -10.21
N PRO A 135 18.47 4.62 -10.38
CA PRO A 135 18.78 3.71 -9.29
C PRO A 135 19.62 4.43 -8.23
N ARG A 136 19.27 4.20 -6.96
CA ARG A 136 19.95 4.77 -5.80
C ARG A 136 20.15 3.74 -4.69
N SER A 137 20.95 4.10 -3.70
CA SER A 137 21.06 3.35 -2.44
C SER A 137 19.72 3.36 -1.69
N PHE A 138 19.50 2.34 -0.87
CA PHE A 138 18.26 2.15 -0.11
C PHE A 138 17.81 3.41 0.64
N LEU A 139 18.70 4.01 1.44
CA LEU A 139 18.39 5.21 2.23
C LEU A 139 18.00 6.40 1.34
N ALA A 140 18.71 6.61 0.24
CA ALA A 140 18.40 7.69 -0.69
C ALA A 140 17.07 7.45 -1.42
N SER A 141 16.71 6.19 -1.68
CA SER A 141 15.40 5.82 -2.22
C SER A 141 14.28 6.05 -1.20
N ALA A 142 14.48 5.72 0.08
CA ALA A 142 13.50 5.95 1.13
C ALA A 142 13.18 7.44 1.33
N TRP A 143 14.21 8.29 1.45
CA TRP A 143 14.02 9.75 1.55
C TRP A 143 13.35 10.36 0.32
N ARG A 144 13.72 9.88 -0.87
CA ARG A 144 13.08 10.31 -2.13
C ARG A 144 11.61 9.88 -2.16
N ALA A 145 11.32 8.64 -1.79
CA ALA A 145 9.97 8.10 -1.73
C ALA A 145 9.09 8.93 -0.80
N ASP A 146 9.54 9.24 0.43
CA ASP A 146 8.79 10.09 1.36
C ASP A 146 8.43 11.44 0.74
N ARG A 147 9.40 12.10 0.11
CA ARG A 147 9.18 13.38 -0.58
C ARG A 147 8.23 13.26 -1.76
N HIS A 148 8.43 12.26 -2.61
CA HIS A 148 7.58 12.02 -3.78
C HIS A 148 6.15 11.71 -3.37
N TRP A 149 5.94 10.95 -2.29
CA TRP A 149 4.61 10.65 -1.78
C TRP A 149 3.92 11.85 -1.15
N LYS A 150 4.67 12.80 -0.59
CA LYS A 150 4.10 14.08 -0.16
C LYS A 150 3.62 14.92 -1.34
N MET A 151 4.42 15.01 -2.40
CA MET A 151 4.02 15.67 -3.65
C MET A 151 2.78 15.02 -4.26
N TRP A 152 2.73 13.70 -4.22
CA TRP A 152 1.59 12.94 -4.70
C TRP A 152 0.33 13.20 -3.86
N ALA A 153 0.41 13.13 -2.54
CA ALA A 153 -0.76 13.39 -1.71
C ALA A 153 -1.25 14.83 -1.87
N ASP A 154 -0.38 15.82 -2.07
CA ASP A 154 -0.84 17.18 -2.39
C ASP A 154 -1.73 17.21 -3.64
N ALA A 155 -1.39 16.45 -4.68
CA ALA A 155 -2.23 16.36 -5.87
C ALA A 155 -3.49 15.52 -5.65
N LEU A 156 -3.35 14.33 -5.06
CA LEU A 156 -4.45 13.42 -4.76
C LEU A 156 -5.55 14.11 -3.95
N PHE A 157 -5.16 14.85 -2.91
CA PHE A 157 -6.10 15.51 -2.00
C PHE A 157 -6.59 16.88 -2.48
N ARG A 158 -5.96 17.47 -3.49
CA ARG A 158 -6.47 18.67 -4.16
C ARG A 158 -7.59 18.35 -5.16
N ASP A 159 -7.43 17.26 -5.91
CA ASP A 159 -8.25 17.02 -7.10
C ASP A 159 -9.37 15.98 -6.89
N GLU A 160 -9.20 15.02 -5.97
CA GLU A 160 -10.02 13.79 -5.96
C GLU A 160 -10.58 13.39 -4.58
N ALA A 161 -10.22 14.11 -3.51
CA ALA A 161 -10.44 13.63 -2.14
C ALA A 161 -11.83 13.85 -1.54
N ALA A 162 -12.76 14.47 -2.27
CA ALA A 162 -14.17 14.49 -1.87
C ALA A 162 -14.74 13.08 -1.64
N ARG A 163 -14.11 12.04 -2.22
CA ARG A 163 -14.46 10.62 -2.07
C ARG A 163 -13.98 9.98 -0.76
N LEU A 164 -12.94 10.51 -0.12
CA LEU A 164 -12.43 10.02 1.18
C LEU A 164 -13.06 10.75 2.36
N ALA A 165 -13.47 11.99 2.16
CA ALA A 165 -14.24 12.69 3.15
C ALA A 165 -15.47 11.82 3.50
N VAL A 166 -15.73 11.61 4.78
CA VAL A 166 -16.88 10.85 5.35
C VAL A 166 -16.98 9.32 5.25
N ASP A 167 -16.11 8.58 4.55
CA ASP A 167 -16.49 7.19 4.19
C ASP A 167 -16.29 6.08 5.24
N GLY A 168 -15.51 6.20 6.32
CA GLY A 168 -15.42 5.12 7.34
C GLY A 168 -14.75 3.80 6.87
N THR A 169 -14.61 3.62 5.56
CA THR A 169 -14.15 2.41 4.88
C THR A 169 -12.65 2.18 5.06
N VAL A 170 -11.85 3.25 5.17
CA VAL A 170 -10.39 3.12 5.32
C VAL A 170 -9.93 3.69 6.66
N THR A 171 -9.37 2.83 7.51
CA THR A 171 -8.81 3.16 8.81
C THR A 171 -7.29 3.20 8.74
N ALA A 172 -6.70 4.37 8.93
CA ALA A 172 -5.25 4.53 8.98
C ALA A 172 -4.74 4.58 10.42
N SER A 173 -3.76 3.73 10.73
CA SER A 173 -2.95 3.79 11.96
C SER A 173 -1.82 4.79 11.77
N VAL A 174 -1.70 5.71 12.73
CA VAL A 174 -0.59 6.67 12.84
C VAL A 174 -0.09 6.73 14.28
N THR A 175 1.20 7.01 14.43
CA THR A 175 1.85 7.14 15.73
C THR A 175 1.92 8.61 16.13
N ARG A 176 1.21 9.01 17.19
CA ARG A 176 1.30 10.35 17.80
C ARG A 176 2.51 10.43 18.73
N LEU A 177 3.25 11.52 18.61
CA LEU A 177 4.29 11.90 19.55
C LEU A 177 3.67 12.73 20.67
N THR A 178 3.65 12.16 21.87
CA THR A 178 3.16 12.81 23.09
C THR A 178 4.31 13.04 24.06
N TRP A 179 4.09 13.88 25.08
CA TRP A 179 5.08 14.05 26.16
C TRP A 179 5.33 12.76 26.97
N ARG A 180 4.41 11.77 26.90
CA ARG A 180 4.56 10.44 27.53
C ARG A 180 5.17 9.39 26.61
N GLY A 181 5.61 9.77 25.41
CA GLY A 181 6.10 8.85 24.39
C GLY A 181 5.11 8.66 23.25
N PHE A 182 5.17 7.49 22.60
CA PHE A 182 4.36 7.19 21.42
C PHE A 182 2.99 6.65 21.80
N ALA A 183 1.94 7.17 21.15
CA ALA A 183 0.57 6.68 21.28
C ALA A 183 -0.01 6.40 19.90
N ASN A 184 -0.65 5.25 19.73
CA ASN A 184 -1.34 4.94 18.49
C ASN A 184 -2.62 5.78 18.35
N ALA A 185 -2.94 6.18 17.13
CA ALA A 185 -4.22 6.77 16.77
C ALA A 185 -4.74 6.17 15.47
N LEU A 186 -6.02 5.80 15.49
CA LEU A 186 -6.73 5.24 14.35
C LEU A 186 -7.67 6.29 13.76
N TYR A 187 -7.50 6.59 12.48
CA TYR A 187 -8.33 7.53 11.74
C TYR A 187 -9.16 6.76 10.72
N SER A 188 -10.46 6.64 10.97
CA SER A 188 -11.42 6.04 10.02
C SER A 188 -12.34 7.07 9.37
N ARG A 189 -12.39 8.29 9.90
CA ARG A 189 -13.21 9.38 9.38
C ARG A 189 -12.34 10.60 9.10
N TYR A 190 -12.59 11.19 7.96
CA TYR A 190 -11.85 12.35 7.46
C TYR A 190 -12.84 13.49 7.22
N PRO A 191 -13.20 14.28 8.25
CA PRO A 191 -14.19 15.35 8.11
C PRO A 191 -13.71 16.49 7.20
N THR A 192 -12.39 16.63 7.00
CA THR A 192 -11.81 17.63 6.10
C THR A 192 -10.72 17.01 5.23
N LEU A 193 -10.47 17.63 4.08
CA LEU A 193 -9.40 17.24 3.16
C LEU A 193 -8.02 17.41 3.79
N GLU A 194 -7.85 18.44 4.64
CA GLU A 194 -6.62 18.70 5.36
C GLU A 194 -6.28 17.58 6.32
N LEU A 195 -7.27 17.05 7.06
CA LEU A 195 -7.03 15.91 7.94
C LEU A 195 -6.71 14.66 7.13
N ALA A 196 -7.46 14.38 6.05
CA ALA A 196 -7.20 13.23 5.19
C ALA A 196 -5.75 13.25 4.64
N ARG A 197 -5.30 14.41 4.15
CA ARG A 197 -3.93 14.62 3.66
C ARG A 197 -2.91 14.49 4.79
N ALA A 198 -3.15 15.08 5.96
CA ALA A 198 -2.23 15.01 7.09
C ALA A 198 -2.06 13.58 7.63
N VAL A 199 -3.16 12.81 7.69
CA VAL A 199 -3.13 11.39 8.03
C VAL A 199 -2.36 10.62 6.97
N TYR A 200 -2.65 10.82 5.68
CA TYR A 200 -1.90 10.20 4.59
C TYR A 200 -0.39 10.48 4.70
N TYR A 201 0.01 11.72 4.93
CA TYR A 201 1.41 12.08 5.16
C TYR A 201 2.01 11.38 6.37
N ALA A 202 1.24 11.26 7.46
CA ALA A 202 1.68 10.57 8.67
C ALA A 202 1.82 9.05 8.49
N THR A 203 1.22 8.45 7.45
CA THR A 203 1.54 7.06 7.07
C THR A 203 2.91 6.95 6.40
N GLY A 204 3.55 8.05 6.01
CA GLY A 204 4.92 8.05 5.53
C GLY A 204 5.96 8.02 6.66
N THR A 205 7.24 8.02 6.28
CA THR A 205 8.36 7.96 7.23
C THR A 205 8.64 9.29 7.95
N GLY A 206 8.19 10.42 7.40
CA GLY A 206 8.42 11.74 7.98
C GLY A 206 7.46 12.13 9.10
N LEU A 207 7.92 12.99 10.00
CA LEU A 207 7.07 13.68 10.98
C LEU A 207 6.15 14.68 10.28
N THR A 208 4.86 14.63 10.61
CA THR A 208 3.82 15.52 10.07
C THR A 208 2.91 16.01 11.20
N TRP A 209 2.49 17.27 11.16
CA TRP A 209 1.48 17.78 12.10
C TRP A 209 0.08 17.31 11.67
N CYS A 210 -0.60 16.57 12.54
CA CYS A 210 -1.92 16.00 12.29
C CYS A 210 -2.74 16.02 13.58
N ASP A 211 -3.95 16.60 13.53
CA ASP A 211 -4.92 16.55 14.63
C ASP A 211 -4.37 17.05 15.98
N GLY A 212 -3.55 18.10 15.95
CA GLY A 212 -2.96 18.70 17.15
C GLY A 212 -1.71 17.99 17.69
N TYR A 213 -1.18 16.99 16.99
CA TYR A 213 0.05 16.27 17.38
C TYR A 213 1.04 16.22 16.22
N TYR A 214 2.33 16.07 16.55
CA TYR A 214 3.28 15.52 15.58
C TYR A 214 3.04 14.02 15.47
N CYS A 215 2.85 13.55 14.25
CA CYS A 215 2.57 12.15 13.93
C CYS A 215 3.63 11.59 12.97
N THR A 216 3.84 10.28 13.03
CA THR A 216 4.66 9.50 12.10
C THR A 216 3.98 8.16 11.82
N ASP A 217 4.66 7.30 11.06
CA ASP A 217 4.14 6.01 10.59
C ASP A 217 3.50 5.20 11.73
N GLY A 218 2.29 4.72 11.50
CA GLY A 218 1.58 3.84 12.43
C GLY A 218 2.34 2.56 12.75
N GLY A 219 3.21 2.10 11.85
CA GLY A 219 4.06 0.92 12.03
C GLY A 219 4.96 0.94 13.25
N VAL A 220 5.22 2.12 13.83
CA VAL A 220 5.96 2.26 15.10
C VAL A 220 5.16 1.73 16.30
N THR A 221 3.83 1.86 16.28
CA THR A 221 2.97 1.48 17.43
C THR A 221 2.05 0.32 17.09
N ASP A 222 1.44 0.31 15.91
CA ASP A 222 0.59 -0.75 15.41
C ASP A 222 0.69 -0.85 13.88
N GLY A 223 1.51 -1.79 13.41
CA GLY A 223 1.78 -2.02 11.99
C GLY A 223 0.72 -2.83 11.24
N ALA A 224 -0.27 -3.39 11.94
CA ALA A 224 -1.35 -4.18 11.36
C ALA A 224 -2.63 -4.03 12.20
N PRO A 225 -3.22 -2.82 12.24
CA PRO A 225 -4.33 -2.49 13.12
C PRO A 225 -5.56 -3.34 12.82
N ARG A 226 -6.03 -4.10 13.81
CA ARG A 226 -7.18 -5.00 13.67
C ARG A 226 -8.46 -4.33 14.15
N PHE A 227 -9.59 -4.74 13.58
CA PHE A 227 -10.90 -4.38 14.06
C PHE A 227 -11.24 -5.23 15.30
N ALA A 228 -11.42 -4.56 16.44
CA ALA A 228 -11.71 -5.23 17.71
C ALA A 228 -13.19 -5.61 17.88
N ASP A 229 -14.08 -5.13 17.00
CA ASP A 229 -15.52 -5.35 17.11
C ASP A 229 -15.98 -6.75 16.69
N ALA A 230 -15.08 -7.53 16.07
CA ALA A 230 -15.33 -8.90 15.60
C ALA A 230 -16.62 -9.04 14.77
N LEU A 231 -17.06 -7.99 14.06
CA LEU A 231 -18.32 -8.03 13.31
C LEU A 231 -18.23 -8.92 12.07
N ARG A 232 -17.04 -9.08 11.50
CA ARG A 232 -16.78 -9.82 10.26
C ARG A 232 -15.45 -10.57 10.35
N PRO A 233 -15.25 -11.56 9.45
CA PRO A 233 -13.94 -12.14 9.25
C PRO A 233 -12.94 -11.06 8.84
N GLN A 234 -11.71 -11.17 9.34
CA GLN A 234 -10.64 -10.24 9.03
C GLN A 234 -9.56 -10.93 8.19
N LEU A 235 -9.38 -10.50 6.94
CA LEU A 235 -8.27 -10.91 6.10
C LEU A 235 -7.05 -10.02 6.37
N ILE A 236 -6.05 -10.56 7.04
CA ILE A 236 -4.77 -9.90 7.29
C ILE A 236 -3.81 -10.19 6.12
N VAL A 237 -3.37 -9.12 5.47
CA VAL A 237 -2.41 -9.11 4.38
C VAL A 237 -1.05 -8.64 4.89
N ARG A 238 -0.08 -9.56 4.95
CA ARG A 238 1.30 -9.32 5.42
C ARG A 238 2.28 -9.40 4.27
N SER A 239 2.38 -8.32 3.48
CA SER A 239 3.26 -8.29 2.32
C SER A 239 4.74 -8.52 2.64
N THR A 240 5.20 -8.30 3.88
CA THR A 240 6.59 -8.62 4.26
C THR A 240 6.88 -10.13 4.32
N ARG A 241 5.84 -10.97 4.26
CA ARG A 241 5.95 -12.43 4.34
C ARG A 241 5.76 -13.14 3.00
N CYS A 242 5.50 -12.43 1.90
CA CYS A 242 5.28 -13.06 0.59
C CYS A 242 6.56 -13.53 -0.12
N GLY A 243 7.70 -13.61 0.58
CA GLY A 243 8.97 -14.10 0.00
C GLY A 243 9.69 -13.10 -0.92
N LEU A 244 9.18 -11.88 -1.06
CA LEU A 244 9.86 -10.80 -1.76
C LEU A 244 11.05 -10.27 -0.94
N SER A 245 12.08 -9.76 -1.64
CA SER A 245 13.27 -9.20 -1.01
C SER A 245 12.97 -7.95 -0.17
N THR A 246 13.62 -7.79 0.97
CA THR A 246 13.39 -6.66 1.89
C THR A 246 13.88 -5.31 1.34
N ASP A 247 14.76 -5.30 0.33
CA ASP A 247 15.11 -4.05 -0.37
C ASP A 247 13.90 -3.42 -1.06
N LYS A 248 12.88 -4.24 -1.37
CA LYS A 248 11.64 -3.82 -2.01
C LYS A 248 10.73 -2.98 -1.13
N VAL A 249 11.04 -2.83 0.16
CA VAL A 249 10.36 -1.86 1.02
C VAL A 249 10.56 -0.43 0.51
N ALA A 250 11.76 -0.09 0.02
CA ALA A 250 12.11 1.29 -0.36
C ALA A 250 12.47 1.47 -1.84
N ARG A 251 12.58 0.39 -2.62
CA ARG A 251 12.94 0.46 -4.04
C ARG A 251 12.18 -0.58 -4.86
N PHE A 252 11.65 -0.17 -6.00
CA PHE A 252 11.08 -1.10 -6.96
C PHE A 252 11.23 -0.53 -8.37
N GLY A 253 11.36 -1.41 -9.36
CA GLY A 253 11.29 -1.09 -10.78
C GLY A 253 9.92 -1.38 -11.36
N GLU A 254 9.70 -1.06 -12.63
CA GLU A 254 8.43 -1.33 -13.32
C GLU A 254 8.09 -2.83 -13.31
N ALA A 255 9.07 -3.69 -13.60
CA ALA A 255 8.88 -5.13 -13.59
C ALA A 255 8.51 -5.69 -12.20
N ASP A 256 9.01 -5.04 -11.13
CA ASP A 256 8.66 -5.42 -9.76
C ASP A 256 7.18 -5.15 -9.48
N VAL A 257 6.59 -4.08 -10.02
CA VAL A 257 5.16 -3.76 -9.84
C VAL A 257 4.29 -4.91 -10.33
N ALA A 258 4.49 -5.31 -11.59
CA ALA A 258 3.74 -6.40 -12.18
C ALA A 258 3.98 -7.72 -11.43
N ALA A 259 5.23 -7.99 -11.02
CA ALA A 259 5.56 -9.18 -10.25
C ALA A 259 4.86 -9.23 -8.88
N PHE A 260 4.80 -8.11 -8.16
CA PHE A 260 4.18 -8.06 -6.82
C PHE A 260 2.67 -8.25 -6.92
N ILE A 261 2.04 -7.58 -7.91
CA ILE A 261 0.61 -7.72 -8.18
C ILE A 261 0.29 -9.18 -8.55
N ARG A 262 1.01 -9.77 -9.51
CA ARG A 262 0.79 -11.18 -9.92
C ARG A 262 0.91 -12.14 -8.74
N LEU A 263 1.93 -11.97 -7.89
CA LEU A 263 2.09 -12.78 -6.69
C LEU A 263 0.91 -12.64 -5.72
N GLY A 264 0.40 -11.41 -5.53
CA GLY A 264 -0.80 -11.17 -4.73
C GLY A 264 -2.05 -11.83 -5.32
N GLN A 265 -2.18 -11.82 -6.66
CA GLN A 265 -3.28 -12.48 -7.36
C GLN A 265 -3.23 -14.00 -7.17
N ASP A 266 -2.06 -14.61 -7.33
CA ASP A 266 -1.85 -16.06 -7.21
C ASP A 266 -2.16 -16.53 -5.77
N ASP A 267 -1.67 -15.81 -4.76
CA ASP A 267 -1.95 -16.10 -3.35
C ASP A 267 -3.44 -15.91 -3.00
N ALA A 268 -4.08 -14.86 -3.50
CA ALA A 268 -5.50 -14.62 -3.28
C ALA A 268 -6.36 -15.72 -3.93
N GLN A 269 -6.02 -16.15 -5.14
CA GLN A 269 -6.69 -17.27 -5.80
C GLN A 269 -6.55 -18.56 -4.98
N ALA A 270 -5.34 -18.88 -4.51
CA ALA A 270 -5.11 -20.04 -3.64
C ALA A 270 -5.90 -19.95 -2.32
N PHE A 271 -5.92 -18.77 -1.70
CA PHE A 271 -6.71 -18.50 -0.50
C PHE A 271 -8.21 -18.74 -0.73
N LEU A 272 -8.78 -18.18 -1.81
CA LEU A 272 -10.20 -18.30 -2.11
C LEU A 272 -10.62 -19.74 -2.39
N ARG A 273 -9.80 -20.51 -3.12
CA ARG A 273 -10.04 -21.94 -3.39
C ARG A 273 -10.13 -22.78 -2.12
N THR A 274 -9.33 -22.46 -1.09
CA THR A 274 -9.26 -23.26 0.13
C THR A 274 -10.30 -22.87 1.18
N ARG A 275 -10.66 -21.58 1.28
CA ARG A 275 -11.44 -21.07 2.43
C ARG A 275 -12.86 -20.61 2.13
N LEU A 276 -13.15 -20.06 0.95
CA LEU A 276 -14.50 -19.57 0.67
C LEU A 276 -15.40 -20.64 0.02
N VAL A 277 -14.82 -21.72 -0.49
CA VAL A 277 -15.57 -22.85 -1.07
C VAL A 277 -16.04 -23.85 0.00
N SER A 278 -15.46 -23.83 1.21
CA SER A 278 -15.90 -24.69 2.32
C SER A 278 -15.88 -23.95 3.68
N PRO A 279 -16.97 -23.24 4.04
CA PRO A 279 -17.09 -22.51 5.30
C PRO A 279 -17.13 -23.39 6.56
N ARG A 280 -17.07 -24.72 6.41
CA ARG A 280 -17.44 -25.68 7.45
C ARG A 280 -16.38 -25.93 8.53
N ASP A 281 -15.21 -25.29 8.43
CA ASP A 281 -14.20 -25.38 9.47
C ASP A 281 -13.65 -23.99 9.86
N PRO A 282 -14.43 -23.22 10.65
CA PRO A 282 -14.01 -21.91 11.16
C PRO A 282 -12.79 -22.01 12.09
N ALA A 283 -12.48 -23.20 12.63
CA ALA A 283 -11.52 -23.36 13.73
C ALA A 283 -10.04 -23.35 13.31
N LEU A 284 -9.72 -23.30 12.02
CA LEU A 284 -8.32 -23.30 11.57
C LEU A 284 -7.94 -21.93 11.01
N PRO A 285 -6.89 -21.26 11.51
CA PRO A 285 -6.31 -20.12 10.81
C PRO A 285 -5.73 -20.59 9.47
N PHE A 286 -6.05 -19.90 8.37
CA PHE A 286 -5.31 -20.13 7.13
C PHE A 286 -4.01 -19.36 7.22
N VAL A 287 -2.92 -20.07 7.01
CA VAL A 287 -1.61 -19.50 6.75
C VAL A 287 -1.22 -20.19 5.46
N ASN A 288 -1.13 -19.45 4.34
CA ASN A 288 -0.48 -20.04 3.16
C ASN A 288 0.97 -20.40 3.54
N ASP A 289 1.65 -21.19 2.71
CA ASP A 289 3.02 -21.65 3.02
C ASP A 289 3.99 -20.48 3.33
N SER A 290 3.69 -19.28 2.83
CA SER A 290 4.44 -18.04 3.11
C SER A 290 3.94 -17.25 4.33
N GLY A 291 2.71 -17.49 4.79
CA GLY A 291 2.04 -16.74 5.85
C GLY A 291 1.74 -15.28 5.53
N SER A 292 1.63 -14.94 4.24
CA SER A 292 1.29 -13.61 3.74
C SER A 292 -0.20 -13.29 3.84
N LEU A 293 -1.09 -14.29 3.77
CA LEU A 293 -2.54 -14.12 3.96
C LEU A 293 -3.01 -14.90 5.19
N THR A 294 -3.78 -14.26 6.06
CA THR A 294 -4.40 -14.90 7.23
C THR A 294 -5.82 -14.43 7.40
N ILE A 295 -6.78 -15.34 7.56
CA ILE A 295 -8.15 -14.98 7.95
C ILE A 295 -8.36 -15.28 9.44
N ILE A 296 -9.02 -14.36 10.14
CA ILE A 296 -9.48 -14.51 11.52
C ILE A 296 -11.00 -14.41 11.51
N TRP A 297 -11.71 -15.39 12.07
CA TRP A 297 -13.17 -15.36 12.15
C TRP A 297 -13.65 -14.66 13.43
N PRO A 298 -14.87 -14.10 13.43
CA PRO A 298 -15.51 -13.63 14.66
C PRO A 298 -15.50 -14.70 15.77
N GLY A 299 -14.98 -14.35 16.94
CA GLY A 299 -14.90 -15.27 18.09
C GLY A 299 -13.58 -16.05 18.21
N ASP A 300 -12.75 -16.07 17.16
CA ASP A 300 -11.38 -16.59 17.23
C ASP A 300 -10.48 -15.49 17.81
N GLU A 301 -10.63 -15.19 19.10
CA GLU A 301 -9.61 -14.38 19.77
C GLU A 301 -8.31 -15.18 19.77
N PRO A 302 -7.20 -14.65 19.21
CA PRO A 302 -5.91 -15.25 19.45
C PRO A 302 -5.67 -15.16 20.95
N THR A 303 -5.71 -16.31 21.62
CA THR A 303 -5.21 -16.45 22.98
C THR A 303 -3.81 -15.84 22.96
N THR A 304 -3.67 -14.71 23.66
CA THR A 304 -2.46 -13.89 23.64
C THR A 304 -1.24 -14.77 23.85
N ALA A 305 -0.35 -14.82 22.86
CA ALA A 305 0.95 -15.45 22.94
C ALA A 305 1.94 -14.53 23.67
#